data_AF-A0A8A4TI13-F1
#
_entry.id   AF-A0A8A4TI13-F1
#
_cell.length_a   1.000
_cell.length_b   1.000
_cell.length_c   1.000
_cell.angle_alpha   90.00
_cell.angle_beta   90.00
_cell.angle_gamma   90.00
#
_symmetry.space_group_name_H-M   'P 1'
#
loop_
_entity.id
_entity.type
_entity.pdbx_description
1 polymer ?
#
loop_
_entity_poly.entity_id
_entity_poly.type
_entity_poly.pdbx_seq_one_letter_code
_entity_poly.pdbx_strand_id
1 'polypeptide(L)'
;METAVEIFAAVNFVIIGLSHITQPTAWAEFFVWLRERGHAGVFVNGFISLGFGSIVVAFHNVWTGIPAILTIYGWLLILKALVAFTLPSYAMKSLQLVNPANAKKFAVAGFGLLLLGGLLIFSIVR
;
A
#
# COMPACT_ATOMS: atom_id res chain seq x y z
N MET A 1 -8.66 5.43 19.18
CA MET A 1 -7.54 4.87 18.40
C MET A 1 -7.75 5.09 16.91
N GLU A 2 -8.98 4.96 16.42
CA GLU A 2 -9.37 5.16 15.02
C GLU A 2 -8.73 6.40 14.37
N THR A 3 -8.93 7.61 14.93
CA THR A 3 -8.34 8.86 14.40
C THR A 3 -6.80 8.82 14.34
N ALA A 4 -6.13 8.17 15.30
CA ALA A 4 -4.67 8.05 15.26
C ALA A 4 -4.22 7.12 14.12
N VAL A 5 -4.99 6.09 13.80
CA VAL A 5 -4.75 5.19 12.67
C VAL A 5 -5.05 5.90 11.35
N GLU A 6 -6.09 6.74 11.28
CA GLU A 6 -6.36 7.59 10.12
C GLU A 6 -5.21 8.57 9.86
N ILE A 7 -4.68 9.22 10.91
CA ILE A 7 -3.51 10.10 10.81
C ILE A 7 -2.29 9.31 10.34
N PHE A 8 -2.03 8.14 10.95
CA PHE A 8 -0.96 7.24 10.52
C PHE A 8 -1.07 6.89 9.03
N ALA A 9 -2.26 6.49 8.57
CA ALA A 9 -2.49 6.13 7.19
C ALA A 9 -2.37 7.32 6.24
N ALA A 10 -2.94 8.47 6.61
CA ALA A 10 -2.87 9.70 5.82
C ALA A 10 -1.43 10.16 5.61
N VAL A 11 -0.60 10.17 6.66
CA VAL A 11 0.82 10.53 6.56
C VAL A 11 1.55 9.58 5.59
N ASN A 12 1.35 8.26 5.73
CA ASN A 12 1.97 7.28 4.86
C ASN A 12 1.50 7.43 3.41
N PHE A 13 0.20 7.57 3.16
CA PHE A 13 -0.35 7.73 1.81
C PHE A 13 0.14 9.01 1.15
N VAL A 14 0.22 10.13 1.87
CA VAL A 14 0.73 11.39 1.33
C VAL A 14 2.21 11.27 0.99
N ILE A 15 3.05 10.81 1.92
CA ILE A 15 4.51 10.71 1.70
C ILE A 15 4.82 9.72 0.58
N ILE A 16 4.25 8.51 0.64
CA ILE A 16 4.47 7.48 -0.39
C ILE A 16 3.89 7.94 -1.73
N GLY A 17 2.72 8.59 -1.73
CA GLY A 17 2.09 9.13 -2.94
C GLY A 17 2.94 10.20 -3.63
N LEU A 18 3.45 11.17 -2.87
CA LEU A 18 4.39 12.18 -3.38
C LEU A 18 5.65 11.52 -3.95
N SER A 19 6.22 10.53 -3.24
CA SER A 19 7.41 9.82 -3.73
C SER A 19 7.13 9.00 -5.01
N HIS A 20 5.93 8.44 -5.17
CA HIS A 20 5.53 7.74 -6.39
C HIS A 20 5.42 8.68 -7.61
N ILE A 21 4.99 9.92 -7.38
CA ILE A 21 4.87 10.95 -8.43
C ILE A 21 6.24 11.53 -8.78
N THR A 22 7.04 11.85 -7.77
CA THR A 22 8.33 12.55 -7.94
C THR A 22 9.49 11.62 -8.26
N GLN A 23 9.44 10.37 -7.78
CA GLN A 23 10.48 9.36 -7.95
C GLN A 23 9.93 8.02 -8.50
N PRO A 24 9.16 8.03 -9.61
CA PRO A 24 8.54 6.81 -10.16
C PRO A 24 9.55 5.74 -10.57
N THR A 25 10.73 6.15 -11.05
CA THR A 25 11.80 5.22 -11.47
C THR A 25 12.39 4.48 -10.26
N ALA A 26 12.62 5.17 -9.14
CA ALA A 26 13.13 4.55 -7.92
C ALA A 26 12.17 3.47 -7.38
N TRP A 27 10.86 3.70 -7.47
CA TRP A 27 9.86 2.68 -7.13
C TRP A 27 9.88 1.50 -8.11
N ALA A 28 10.03 1.74 -9.41
CA ALA A 28 10.18 0.68 -10.39
C ALA A 28 11.42 -0.18 -10.10
N GLU A 29 12.56 0.46 -9.79
CA GLU A 29 13.80 -0.21 -9.39
C GLU A 29 13.63 -1.01 -8.10
N PHE A 30 12.96 -0.46 -7.09
CA PHE A 30 12.67 -1.17 -5.84
C PHE A 30 11.86 -2.46 -6.08
N PHE A 31 10.80 -2.41 -6.89
CA PHE A 31 10.01 -3.62 -7.17
C PHE A 31 10.72 -4.60 -8.10
N VAL A 32 11.57 -4.13 -9.02
CA VAL A 32 12.45 -5.01 -9.81
C VAL A 32 13.45 -5.71 -8.91
N TRP A 33 14.06 -4.98 -7.97
CA TRP A 33 14.95 -5.53 -6.96
C TRP A 33 14.23 -6.61 -6.15
N LEU A 34 13.01 -6.35 -5.66
CA LEU A 34 12.22 -7.38 -4.96
C LEU A 34 12.00 -8.62 -5.83
N ARG A 35 11.61 -8.44 -7.09
CA ARG A 35 11.39 -9.55 -8.04
C ARG A 35 12.63 -10.44 -8.18
N GLU A 36 13.82 -9.86 -8.28
CA GLU A 36 15.10 -10.58 -8.43
C GLU A 36 15.45 -11.45 -7.21
N ARG A 37 14.85 -11.18 -6.04
CA ARG A 37 15.03 -11.97 -4.81
C ARG A 37 14.08 -13.15 -4.70
N GLY A 38 13.32 -13.46 -5.74
CA GLY A 38 12.41 -14.60 -5.75
C GLY A 38 11.38 -14.52 -4.61
N HIS A 39 11.16 -15.64 -3.91
CA HIS A 39 10.21 -15.69 -2.80
C HIS A 39 10.59 -14.78 -1.63
N ALA A 40 11.87 -14.50 -1.40
CA ALA A 40 12.28 -13.59 -0.33
C ALA A 40 11.78 -12.16 -0.59
N GLY A 41 11.84 -11.69 -1.85
CA GLY A 41 11.27 -10.38 -2.21
C GLY A 41 9.75 -10.33 -2.11
N VAL A 42 9.07 -11.44 -2.42
CA VAL A 42 7.62 -11.58 -2.17
C VAL A 42 7.31 -11.46 -0.68
N PHE A 43 8.11 -12.09 0.18
CA PHE A 43 7.93 -12.02 1.63
C PHE A 43 8.18 -10.61 2.17
N VAL A 44 9.18 -9.88 1.67
CA VAL A 44 9.40 -8.48 2.05
C VAL A 44 8.18 -7.61 1.73
N ASN A 45 7.61 -7.73 0.52
CA ASN A 45 6.37 -7.04 0.14
C ASN A 45 5.17 -7.49 1.01
N GLY A 46 5.14 -8.77 1.36
CA GLY A 46 4.17 -9.35 2.29
C GLY A 46 4.25 -8.76 3.70
N PHE A 47 5.46 -8.61 4.26
CA PHE A 47 5.68 -8.03 5.59
C PHE A 47 5.26 -6.56 5.64
N ILE A 48 5.56 -5.78 4.60
CA ILE A 48 5.10 -4.37 4.50
C ILE A 48 3.56 -4.32 4.49
N SER A 49 2.93 -5.19 3.69
CA SER A 49 1.46 -5.28 3.60
C SER A 49 0.85 -5.71 4.94
N LEU A 50 1.43 -6.73 5.59
CA LEU A 50 0.97 -7.24 6.88
C LEU A 50 1.11 -6.21 7.99
N GLY A 51 2.25 -5.53 8.07
CA GLY A 51 2.51 -4.51 9.08
C GLY A 51 1.50 -3.38 9.02
N PHE A 52 1.29 -2.80 7.83
CA PHE A 52 0.31 -1.74 7.67
C PHE A 52 -1.13 -2.25 7.86
N GLY A 53 -1.48 -3.37 7.22
CA GLY A 53 -2.83 -3.94 7.29
C GLY A 53 -3.24 -4.35 8.71
N SER A 54 -2.32 -4.92 9.49
CA SER A 54 -2.60 -5.37 10.86
C SER A 54 -2.84 -4.20 11.81
N ILE A 55 -2.13 -3.08 11.67
CA ILE A 55 -2.41 -1.84 12.42
C ILE A 55 -3.84 -1.37 12.15
N VAL A 56 -4.24 -1.33 10.88
CA VAL A 56 -5.60 -0.90 10.50
C VAL A 56 -6.66 -1.85 11.04
N VAL A 57 -6.50 -3.16 10.81
CA VAL A 57 -7.47 -4.17 11.27
C VAL A 57 -7.53 -4.27 12.79
N ALA A 58 -6.46 -3.99 13.53
CA ALA A 58 -6.50 -4.02 14.99
C ALA A 58 -7.20 -2.79 15.60
N PHE A 59 -7.10 -1.63 14.96
CA PHE A 59 -7.36 -0.35 15.63
C PHE A 59 -8.34 0.60 14.92
N HIS A 60 -8.82 0.26 13.71
CA HIS A 60 -9.64 1.17 12.90
C HIS A 60 -11.03 0.64 12.51
N ASN A 61 -11.41 -0.64 12.59
CA ASN A 61 -12.62 -1.28 11.98
C ASN A 61 -13.95 -0.47 11.92
N VAL A 62 -13.97 0.60 11.15
CA VAL A 62 -15.10 1.50 10.90
C VAL A 62 -15.59 1.17 9.50
N TRP A 63 -16.86 0.83 9.37
CA TRP A 63 -17.45 0.31 8.13
C TRP A 63 -18.46 1.28 7.49
N THR A 64 -18.54 2.50 8.01
CA THR A 64 -19.47 3.53 7.54
C THR A 64 -18.73 4.81 7.14
N GLY A 65 -19.30 5.56 6.20
CA GLY A 65 -18.75 6.84 5.76
C GLY A 65 -17.41 6.74 5.03
N ILE A 66 -16.68 7.86 4.99
CA ILE A 66 -15.36 7.99 4.37
C ILE A 66 -14.30 7.10 5.05
N PRO A 67 -14.25 6.98 6.39
CA PRO A 67 -13.28 6.11 7.07
C PRO A 67 -13.33 4.65 6.62
N ALA A 68 -14.49 4.15 6.16
CA ALA A 68 -14.63 2.78 5.67
C ALA A 68 -13.63 2.41 4.56
N ILE A 69 -13.16 3.39 3.78
CA ILE A 69 -12.14 3.21 2.75
C ILE A 69 -10.83 2.68 3.36
N LEU A 70 -10.41 3.21 4.51
CA LEU A 70 -9.19 2.74 5.19
C LEU A 70 -9.37 1.33 5.72
N THR A 71 -10.52 1.02 6.32
CA THR A 71 -10.83 -0.34 6.80
C THR A 71 -10.77 -1.36 5.66
N ILE A 72 -11.39 -1.07 4.51
CA ILE A 72 -11.34 -1.92 3.31
C ILE A 72 -9.89 -2.08 2.84
N TYR A 73 -9.12 -0.99 2.77
CA TYR A 73 -7.72 -1.03 2.37
C TYR A 73 -6.88 -1.91 3.31
N GLY A 74 -7.07 -1.80 4.62
CA GLY A 74 -6.42 -2.64 5.63
C GLY A 74 -6.68 -4.12 5.41
N TRP A 75 -7.94 -4.51 5.19
CA TRP A 75 -8.29 -5.90 4.91
C TRP A 75 -7.74 -6.41 3.57
N LEU A 76 -7.70 -5.57 2.53
CA LEU A 76 -7.05 -5.91 1.26
C LEU A 76 -5.54 -6.15 1.44
N LEU A 77 -4.88 -5.40 2.31
CA LEU A 77 -3.47 -5.62 2.66
C LEU A 77 -3.26 -6.92 3.45
N ILE A 78 -4.16 -7.26 4.37
CA ILE A 78 -4.14 -8.57 5.05
C ILE A 78 -4.28 -9.70 4.04
N LEU A 79 -5.24 -9.59 3.11
CA LEU A 79 -5.41 -10.59 2.05
C LEU A 79 -4.16 -10.70 1.17
N LYS A 80 -3.55 -9.57 0.79
CA LYS A 80 -2.31 -9.55 0.02
C LYS A 80 -1.16 -10.22 0.77
N ALA A 81 -1.02 -9.95 2.06
CA ALA A 81 -0.01 -10.58 2.91
C ALA A 81 -0.24 -12.10 3.04
N LEU A 82 -1.49 -12.52 3.25
CA LEU A 82 -1.86 -13.93 3.30
C LEU A 82 -1.44 -14.66 2.03
N VAL A 83 -1.75 -14.09 0.86
CA VAL A 83 -1.34 -14.67 -0.44
C VAL A 83 0.18 -14.67 -0.59
N ALA A 84 0.89 -13.63 -0.14
CA ALA A 84 2.34 -13.58 -0.21
C ALA A 84 3.02 -14.68 0.61
N PHE A 85 2.52 -14.97 1.82
CA PHE A 85 3.13 -15.96 2.71
C PHE A 85 2.67 -17.40 2.46
N THR A 86 1.45 -17.60 1.94
CA THR A 86 0.89 -18.95 1.70
C THR A 86 1.02 -19.41 0.25
N LEU A 87 1.03 -18.48 -0.71
CA LEU A 87 1.07 -18.74 -2.15
C LEU A 87 2.10 -17.84 -2.85
N PRO A 88 3.39 -17.87 -2.45
CA PRO A 88 4.40 -16.91 -2.94
C PRO A 88 4.62 -16.95 -4.46
N SER A 89 4.50 -18.12 -5.09
CA SER A 89 4.58 -18.26 -6.56
C SER A 89 3.44 -17.53 -7.28
N TYR A 90 2.26 -17.45 -6.67
CA TYR A 90 1.15 -16.66 -7.19
C TYR A 90 1.39 -15.16 -6.96
N ALA A 91 1.82 -14.78 -5.77
CA ALA A 91 2.12 -13.38 -5.44
C ALA A 91 3.25 -12.80 -6.31
N MET A 92 4.23 -13.62 -6.72
CA MET A 92 5.33 -13.22 -7.62
C MET A 92 4.83 -12.65 -8.95
N LYS A 93 3.68 -13.11 -9.46
CA LYS A 93 3.10 -12.61 -10.72
C LYS A 93 2.91 -11.10 -10.68
N SER A 94 2.55 -10.53 -9.53
CA SER A 94 2.39 -9.08 -9.39
C SER A 94 3.71 -8.30 -9.55
N LEU A 95 4.82 -8.84 -9.03
CA LEU A 95 6.14 -8.22 -9.17
C LEU A 95 6.68 -8.35 -10.60
N GLN A 96 6.32 -9.41 -11.31
CA GLN A 96 6.69 -9.62 -12.72
C GLN A 96 6.04 -8.61 -13.68
N LEU A 97 4.91 -8.00 -13.29
CA LEU A 97 4.25 -6.95 -14.07
C LEU A 97 5.01 -5.62 -14.06
N VAL A 98 5.96 -5.44 -13.13
CA VAL A 98 6.74 -4.21 -13.04
C VAL A 98 7.75 -4.14 -14.18
N ASN A 99 7.64 -3.08 -14.96
CA ASN A 99 8.52 -2.78 -16.08
C ASN A 99 9.07 -1.34 -15.92
N PRO A 100 10.39 -1.16 -15.80
CA PRO A 100 11.04 0.15 -15.71
C PRO A 100 10.68 1.10 -16.86
N ALA A 101 10.47 0.59 -18.09
CA ALA A 101 10.07 1.41 -19.24
C ALA A 101 8.71 2.09 -19.04
N ASN A 102 7.87 1.56 -18.15
CA ASN A 102 6.56 2.09 -17.80
C ASN A 102 6.51 2.67 -16.38
N ALA A 103 7.64 3.13 -15.84
CA ALA A 103 7.74 3.69 -14.49
C ALA A 103 6.70 4.79 -14.21
N LYS A 104 6.27 5.54 -15.23
CA LYS A 104 5.19 6.55 -15.12
C LYS A 104 3.87 6.00 -14.53
N LYS A 105 3.62 4.69 -14.61
CA LYS A 105 2.46 4.06 -13.95
C LYS A 105 2.50 4.20 -12.42
N PHE A 106 3.69 4.29 -11.82
CA PHE A 106 3.82 4.58 -10.38
C PHE A 106 3.31 5.97 -10.05
N ALA A 107 3.45 6.98 -10.92
CA ALA A 107 2.89 8.31 -10.68
C ALA A 107 1.35 8.26 -10.60
N VAL A 108 0.69 7.44 -11.43
CA VAL A 108 -0.77 7.23 -11.36
C VAL A 108 -1.17 6.62 -10.01
N ALA A 109 -0.45 5.59 -9.55
CA ALA A 109 -0.65 5.04 -8.21
C ALA A 109 -0.41 6.10 -7.12
N GLY A 110 0.58 6.98 -7.31
CA GLY A 110 0.86 8.09 -6.42
C GLY A 110 -0.29 9.06 -6.28
N PHE A 111 -0.95 9.46 -7.37
CA PHE A 111 -2.17 10.27 -7.31
C PHE A 111 -3.31 9.55 -6.57
N GLY A 112 -3.46 8.25 -6.77
CA GLY A 112 -4.41 7.43 -6.01
C GLY A 112 -4.13 7.47 -4.50
N LEU A 113 -2.87 7.36 -4.10
CA LEU A 113 -2.46 7.47 -2.69
C LEU A 113 -2.71 8.88 -2.14
N LEU A 114 -2.41 9.94 -2.90
CA LEU A 114 -2.71 11.32 -2.47
C LEU A 114 -4.21 11.54 -2.27
N LEU A 115 -5.05 10.98 -3.16
CA LEU A 115 -6.51 11.04 -3.01
C LEU A 115 -6.96 10.34 -1.73
N LEU A 116 -6.46 9.13 -1.46
CA LEU A 116 -6.77 8.41 -0.23
C LEU A 116 -6.32 9.20 1.02
N GLY A 117 -5.11 9.74 1.02
CA GLY A 117 -4.61 10.58 2.11
C GLY A 117 -5.47 11.84 2.31
N GLY A 118 -5.84 12.51 1.23
CA GLY A 118 -6.71 13.70 1.25
C GLY A 118 -8.12 13.41 1.79
N LEU A 119 -8.71 12.27 1.40
CA LEU A 119 -10.01 11.83 1.92
C LEU A 119 -9.96 11.55 3.43
N LEU A 120 -8.89 10.93 3.92
CA LEU A 120 -8.71 10.70 5.35
C LEU A 120 -8.50 12.01 6.12
N ILE A 121 -7.66 12.92 5.60
CA ILE A 121 -7.49 14.26 6.20
C ILE A 121 -8.82 15.00 6.27
N PHE A 122 -9.62 14.96 5.19
CA PHE A 122 -10.95 15.55 5.18
C PHE A 122 -11.88 14.93 6.22
N SER A 123 -11.82 13.61 6.40
CA SER A 123 -12.61 12.89 7.40
C SER A 123 -12.21 13.23 8.83
N ILE A 124 -10.93 13.50 9.10
CA ILE A 124 -10.43 13.85 10.44
C ILE A 124 -10.85 15.27 10.85
N VAL A 125 -10.91 16.20 9.89
CA VAL A 125 -11.15 17.63 10.14
C VAL A 125 -12.65 17.95 10.29
N ARG A 126 -13.53 17.04 9.87
CA ARG A 126 -14.98 17.23 9.89
C ARG A 126 -15.64 16.47 11.05
#